data_AF-C6XN15-F1
#
_entry.id   AF-C6XN15-F1
#
_cell.length_a   1.000
_cell.length_b   1.000
_cell.length_c   1.000
_cell.angle_alpha   90.00
_cell.angle_beta   90.00
_cell.angle_gamma   90.00
#
_symmetry.space_group_name_H-M   'P 1'
#
loop_
_entity.id
_entity.type
_entity.pdbx_description
1 polymer ?
#
loop_
_entity_poly.entity_id
_entity_poly.type
_entity_poly.pdbx_seq_one_letter_code
_entity_poly.pdbx_strand_id
1 'polypeptide(L)'
;MNTTTRIRLFLGAVFAIVICMLGATPLLHHMPFPLTDTWPIAVLLYALSTVRLGMSIWAAVLIVFVGLFQDFICEAPLGAWALAGLCGYGAGLVARGSFRAMSASIPVEFVSIIIGSIAGLMGLSLAGDIAGGAQVIDLSLVGDLIWTLGLYYLLSPLFAPYDEALSV
;
A
#
# COMPACT_ATOMS: atom_id res chain seq x y z
N MET A 1 14.05 -16.20 -1.95
CA MET A 1 13.80 -15.02 -1.09
C MET A 1 14.54 -15.23 0.22
N ASN A 2 15.51 -14.35 0.52
CA ASN A 2 16.41 -14.47 1.68
C ASN A 2 15.70 -14.17 3.00
N THR A 3 16.24 -14.68 4.11
CA THR A 3 15.70 -14.48 5.48
C THR A 3 15.57 -13.00 5.82
N THR A 4 16.57 -12.18 5.46
CA THR A 4 16.56 -10.72 5.64
C THR A 4 15.37 -10.06 4.92
N THR A 5 15.06 -10.49 3.70
CA THR A 5 13.91 -9.99 2.93
C THR A 5 12.59 -10.35 3.60
N ARG A 6 12.47 -11.56 4.15
CA ARG A 6 11.26 -11.99 4.88
C ARG A 6 11.05 -11.19 6.15
N ILE A 7 12.11 -10.94 6.90
CA ILE A 7 12.05 -10.12 8.12
C ILE A 7 11.61 -8.69 7.80
N ARG A 8 12.19 -8.05 6.78
CA ARG A 8 11.78 -6.70 6.36
C ARG A 8 10.33 -6.65 5.87
N LEU A 9 9.92 -7.66 5.11
CA LEU A 9 8.56 -7.77 4.60
C LEU A 9 7.54 -7.99 5.73
N PHE A 10 7.90 -8.74 6.76
CA PHE A 10 7.10 -8.87 7.99
C PHE A 10 7.06 -7.58 8.81
N LEU A 11 8.21 -6.94 9.04
CA LEU A 11 8.28 -5.64 9.73
C LEU A 11 7.48 -4.56 9.00
N GLY A 12 7.47 -4.59 7.66
CA GLY A 12 6.65 -3.71 6.85
C GLY A 12 5.15 -3.91 7.08
N ALA A 13 4.70 -5.16 7.20
CA ALA A 13 3.32 -5.46 7.53
C ALA A 13 2.97 -5.01 8.95
N VAL A 14 3.88 -5.22 9.92
CA VAL A 14 3.70 -4.73 11.30
C VAL A 14 3.61 -3.20 11.32
N PHE A 15 4.48 -2.50 10.60
CA PHE A 15 4.43 -1.05 10.52
C PHE A 15 3.13 -0.57 9.87
N ALA A 16 2.69 -1.21 8.79
CA ALA A 16 1.40 -0.92 8.17
C ALA A 16 0.23 -1.06 9.16
N ILE A 17 0.22 -2.13 9.97
CA ILE A 17 -0.79 -2.33 11.03
C ILE A 17 -0.72 -1.22 12.09
N VAL A 18 0.48 -0.86 12.54
CA VAL A 18 0.66 0.22 13.53
C VAL A 18 0.14 1.54 12.97
N ILE A 19 0.41 1.85 11.70
CA ILE A 19 -0.12 3.08 11.10
C ILE A 19 -1.64 3.00 10.95
N CYS A 20 -2.23 1.85 10.56
CA CYS A 20 -3.70 1.66 10.58
C CYS A 20 -4.29 1.95 11.97
N MET A 21 -3.65 1.47 13.04
CA MET A 21 -4.11 1.72 14.42
C MET A 21 -3.97 3.20 14.82
N LEU A 22 -2.90 3.88 14.39
CA LEU A 22 -2.75 5.32 14.59
C LEU A 22 -3.83 6.11 13.83
N GLY A 23 -4.24 5.64 12.66
CA GLY A 23 -5.37 6.18 11.91
C GLY A 23 -6.67 6.23 12.68
N ALA A 24 -6.94 5.18 13.46
CA ALA A 24 -8.18 5.04 14.23
C ALA A 24 -8.20 5.87 15.52
N THR A 25 -7.17 6.68 15.80
CA THR A 25 -7.09 7.43 17.07
C THR A 25 -7.79 8.79 16.95
N PRO A 26 -8.92 9.02 17.65
CA PRO A 26 -9.75 10.22 17.45
C PRO A 26 -9.04 11.54 17.83
N LEU A 27 -8.04 11.47 18.71
CA LEU A 27 -7.19 12.60 19.09
C LEU A 27 -6.37 13.16 17.91
N LEU A 28 -6.07 12.33 16.91
CA LEU A 28 -5.31 12.72 15.72
C LEU A 28 -6.19 13.38 14.66
N HIS A 29 -7.52 13.29 14.78
CA HIS A 29 -8.48 13.91 13.85
C HIS A 29 -8.57 15.43 14.04
N HIS A 30 -8.08 15.96 15.18
CA HIS A 30 -8.09 17.39 15.50
C HIS A 30 -6.75 18.09 15.26
N MET A 31 -5.76 17.38 14.71
CA MET A 31 -4.50 18.00 14.31
C MET A 31 -4.69 18.95 13.12
N PRO A 32 -3.83 19.98 12.96
CA PRO A 32 -3.86 20.87 11.79
C PRO A 32 -3.71 20.11 10.46
N PHE A 33 -3.19 18.88 10.54
CA PHE A 33 -3.24 17.86 9.49
C PHE A 33 -4.05 16.70 10.07
N PRO A 34 -5.39 16.67 9.86
CA PRO A 34 -6.21 15.64 10.46
C PRO A 34 -5.84 14.32 9.79
N LEU A 35 -5.26 13.40 10.57
CA LEU A 35 -5.16 12.01 10.18
C LEU A 35 -6.58 11.47 10.35
N THR A 36 -7.42 11.61 9.34
CA THR A 36 -8.85 11.26 9.40
C THR A 36 -9.08 9.75 9.46
N ASP A 37 -10.34 9.32 9.64
CA ASP A 37 -10.80 7.92 9.63
C ASP A 37 -10.32 7.10 8.40
N THR A 38 -9.78 7.78 7.38
CA THR A 38 -9.24 7.24 6.13
C THR A 38 -7.70 7.24 6.04
N TRP A 39 -6.97 7.60 7.10
CA TRP A 39 -5.51 7.54 7.11
C TRP A 39 -4.95 6.32 7.86
N PRO A 40 -4.10 5.46 7.27
CA PRO A 40 -3.75 5.34 5.87
C PRO A 40 -4.43 4.13 5.26
N ILE A 41 -4.40 4.14 3.95
CA ILE A 41 -4.44 2.93 3.15
C ILE A 41 -3.16 2.13 3.35
N ALA A 42 -2.93 1.63 4.57
CA ALA A 42 -1.69 0.99 4.95
C ALA A 42 -1.50 -0.30 4.15
N VAL A 43 -2.59 -0.93 3.71
CA VAL A 43 -2.52 -2.03 2.76
C VAL A 43 -1.97 -1.60 1.40
N LEU A 44 -2.33 -0.41 0.88
CA LEU A 44 -1.75 0.13 -0.35
C LEU A 44 -0.30 0.54 -0.13
N LEU A 45 0.02 1.16 1.00
CA LEU A 45 1.40 1.51 1.35
C LEU A 45 2.30 0.26 1.38
N TYR A 46 1.78 -0.81 1.98
CA TYR A 46 2.45 -2.10 2.02
C TYR A 46 2.54 -2.75 0.63
N ALA A 47 1.47 -2.69 -0.16
CA ALA A 47 1.46 -3.15 -1.54
C ALA A 47 2.50 -2.42 -2.40
N LEU A 48 2.56 -1.10 -2.32
CA LEU A 48 3.50 -0.26 -3.08
C LEU A 48 4.95 -0.49 -2.66
N SER A 49 5.22 -0.65 -1.36
CA SER A 49 6.57 -0.95 -0.85
C SER A 49 7.07 -2.32 -1.23
N THR A 50 6.17 -3.29 -1.35
CA THR A 50 6.52 -4.64 -1.76
C THR A 50 6.70 -4.79 -3.28
N VAL A 51 6.31 -3.80 -4.11
CA VAL A 51 6.58 -3.80 -5.57
C VAL A 51 8.07 -3.96 -5.87
N ARG A 52 8.95 -3.39 -5.03
CA ARG A 52 10.42 -3.51 -5.15
C ARG A 52 10.92 -4.94 -5.00
N LEU A 53 10.18 -5.80 -4.31
CA LEU A 53 10.56 -7.18 -3.99
C LEU A 53 10.24 -8.18 -5.12
N GLY A 54 9.60 -7.72 -6.20
CA GLY A 54 9.11 -8.59 -7.28
C GLY A 54 7.91 -9.42 -6.85
N MET A 55 7.47 -10.37 -7.70
CA MET A 55 6.36 -11.29 -7.38
C MET A 55 6.74 -12.20 -6.21
N SER A 56 6.04 -12.03 -5.08
CA SER A 56 6.23 -12.83 -3.88
C SER A 56 4.88 -13.21 -3.29
N ILE A 57 4.64 -14.51 -3.14
CA ILE A 57 3.45 -15.04 -2.47
C ILE A 57 3.37 -14.52 -1.03
N TRP A 58 4.51 -14.34 -0.36
CA TRP A 58 4.56 -13.80 1.00
C TRP A 58 4.11 -12.35 1.07
N ALA A 59 4.46 -11.53 0.06
CA ALA A 59 3.95 -10.16 -0.04
C ALA A 59 2.43 -10.18 -0.20
N ALA A 60 1.91 -10.99 -1.11
CA ALA A 60 0.47 -11.11 -1.35
C ALA A 60 -0.30 -11.56 -0.10
N VAL A 61 0.19 -12.58 0.62
CA VAL A 61 -0.44 -13.05 1.87
C VAL A 61 -0.48 -11.95 2.94
N LEU A 62 0.60 -11.19 3.09
CA LEU A 62 0.65 -10.11 4.08
C LEU A 62 -0.17 -8.89 3.65
N ILE A 63 -0.25 -8.58 2.35
CA ILE A 63 -1.18 -7.58 1.81
C ILE A 63 -2.61 -7.97 2.16
N VAL A 64 -2.99 -9.24 1.93
CA VAL A 64 -4.33 -9.71 2.29
C VAL A 64 -4.58 -9.61 3.79
N PHE A 65 -3.61 -10.01 4.62
CA PHE A 65 -3.75 -9.94 6.07
C PHE A 65 -3.91 -8.50 6.58
N VAL A 66 -3.07 -7.58 6.12
CA VAL A 66 -3.15 -6.16 6.46
C VAL A 66 -4.46 -5.55 5.92
N GLY A 67 -4.90 -5.98 4.73
CA GLY A 67 -6.16 -5.51 4.13
C GLY A 67 -7.37 -5.91 4.94
N LEU A 68 -7.44 -7.18 5.36
CA LEU A 68 -8.51 -7.66 6.25
C LEU A 68 -8.50 -6.92 7.58
N PHE A 69 -7.32 -6.67 8.15
CA PHE A 69 -7.19 -5.88 9.37
C PHE A 69 -7.71 -4.45 9.19
N GLN A 70 -7.43 -3.83 8.05
CA GLN A 70 -7.93 -2.51 7.69
C GLN A 70 -9.44 -2.53 7.43
N ASP A 71 -10.00 -3.59 6.84
CA ASP A 71 -11.45 -3.75 6.69
C ASP A 71 -12.16 -3.71 8.05
N PHE A 72 -11.60 -4.38 9.07
CA PHE A 72 -12.15 -4.35 10.43
C PHE A 72 -12.07 -2.99 11.11
N ILE A 73 -10.98 -2.24 10.88
CA ILE A 73 -10.79 -0.91 11.50
C ILE A 73 -11.70 0.14 10.85
N CYS A 74 -11.78 0.13 9.52
CA CYS A 74 -12.51 1.14 8.76
C CYS A 74 -14.00 0.79 8.56
N GLU A 75 -14.50 -0.27 9.22
CA GLU A 75 -15.84 -0.81 9.02
C GLU A 75 -16.19 -1.03 7.52
N ALA A 76 -15.19 -1.36 6.71
CA ALA A 76 -15.32 -1.52 5.28
C ALA A 76 -15.83 -2.93 4.92
N PRO A 77 -16.37 -3.14 3.71
CA PRO A 77 -16.77 -4.47 3.27
C PRO A 77 -15.60 -5.46 3.35
N LEU A 78 -15.87 -6.66 3.86
CA LEU A 78 -14.83 -7.67 4.07
C LEU A 78 -14.10 -7.99 2.75
N GLY A 79 -12.79 -7.79 2.73
CA GLY A 79 -11.91 -8.02 1.59
C GLY A 79 -11.72 -6.84 0.65
N ALA A 80 -12.35 -5.68 0.89
CA ALA A 80 -12.26 -4.52 -0.01
C ALA A 80 -10.84 -3.95 -0.06
N TRP A 81 -10.23 -3.73 1.09
CA TRP A 81 -8.84 -3.24 1.18
C TRP A 81 -7.85 -4.31 0.74
N ALA A 82 -8.10 -5.58 1.06
CA ALA A 82 -7.26 -6.69 0.56
C ALA A 82 -7.22 -6.71 -0.98
N LEU A 83 -8.38 -6.54 -1.64
CA LEU A 83 -8.47 -6.48 -3.09
C LEU A 83 -7.75 -5.24 -3.66
N ALA A 84 -7.97 -4.07 -3.08
CA ALA A 84 -7.29 -2.82 -3.47
C ALA A 84 -5.75 -2.95 -3.37
N GLY A 85 -5.24 -3.53 -2.28
CA GLY A 85 -3.81 -3.77 -2.09
C GLY A 85 -3.24 -4.74 -3.13
N LEU A 86 -3.95 -5.83 -3.43
CA LEU A 86 -3.52 -6.79 -4.46
C LEU A 86 -3.53 -6.19 -5.87
N CYS A 87 -4.55 -5.40 -6.21
CA CYS A 87 -4.62 -4.68 -7.48
C CYS A 87 -3.45 -3.70 -7.62
N GLY A 88 -3.16 -2.92 -6.57
CA GLY A 88 -2.05 -1.98 -6.58
C GLY A 88 -0.68 -2.66 -6.67
N TYR A 89 -0.48 -3.75 -5.92
CA TYR A 89 0.74 -4.55 -6.00
C TYR A 89 0.95 -5.15 -7.39
N GLY A 90 -0.09 -5.77 -7.96
CA GLY A 90 -0.04 -6.39 -9.28
C GLY A 90 0.26 -5.37 -10.39
N ALA A 91 -0.47 -4.25 -10.41
CA ALA A 91 -0.27 -3.22 -11.42
C ALA A 91 1.09 -2.51 -11.28
N GLY A 92 1.54 -2.26 -10.05
CA GLY A 92 2.88 -1.71 -9.78
C GLY A 92 3.99 -2.65 -10.24
N LEU A 93 3.84 -3.96 -10.04
CA LEU A 93 4.77 -4.96 -10.54
C LEU A 93 4.81 -5.01 -12.08
N VAL A 94 3.65 -4.96 -12.74
CA VAL A 94 3.58 -4.93 -14.21
C VAL A 94 4.25 -3.66 -14.74
N ALA A 95 3.94 -2.50 -14.17
CA ALA A 95 4.56 -1.24 -14.54
C ALA A 95 6.09 -1.29 -14.41
N ARG A 96 6.60 -1.75 -13.27
CA ARG A 96 8.06 -1.91 -13.05
C ARG A 96 8.66 -2.94 -14.00
N GLY A 97 7.94 -4.02 -14.28
CA GLY A 97 8.32 -5.08 -15.20
C GLY A 97 8.38 -4.65 -16.68
N SER A 98 7.68 -3.58 -17.06
CA SER A 98 7.76 -2.97 -18.39
C SER A 98 9.04 -2.14 -18.57
N PHE A 99 9.62 -1.63 -17.49
CA PHE A 99 10.82 -0.77 -17.51
C PHE A 99 12.07 -1.48 -16.96
N ARG A 100 12.31 -2.75 -17.34
CA ARG A 100 13.43 -3.57 -16.83
C ARG A 100 14.80 -2.89 -16.95
N ALA A 101 15.06 -2.20 -18.06
CA ALA A 101 16.34 -1.54 -18.34
C ALA A 101 16.64 -0.34 -17.42
N MET A 102 15.62 0.25 -16.77
CA MET A 102 15.75 1.39 -15.88
C MET A 102 15.11 1.11 -14.51
N SER A 103 15.02 -0.16 -14.12
CA SER A 103 14.23 -0.61 -12.96
C SER A 103 14.73 -0.09 -11.60
N ALA A 104 15.97 0.40 -11.52
CA ALA A 104 16.56 1.07 -10.36
C ALA A 104 16.44 2.61 -10.40
N SER A 105 15.86 3.17 -11.46
CA SER A 105 15.74 4.62 -11.61
C SER A 105 14.54 5.17 -10.83
N ILE A 106 14.75 6.33 -10.19
CA ILE A 106 13.71 7.09 -9.48
C ILE A 106 12.43 7.30 -10.34
N PRO A 107 12.52 7.62 -11.66
CA PRO A 107 11.33 7.78 -12.49
C PRO A 107 10.47 6.52 -12.62
N VAL A 108 11.09 5.34 -12.76
CA VAL A 108 10.35 4.07 -12.88
C VAL A 108 9.62 3.74 -11.59
N GLU A 109 10.23 4.07 -10.46
CA GLU A 109 9.57 3.95 -9.17
C GLU A 109 8.32 4.84 -9.09
N PHE A 110 8.44 6.14 -9.40
CA PHE A 110 7.30 7.05 -9.43
C PHE A 110 6.17 6.56 -10.35
N VAL A 111 6.51 6.08 -11.54
CA VAL A 111 5.53 5.54 -12.49
C VAL A 111 4.84 4.29 -11.93
N SER A 112 5.59 3.37 -11.32
CA SER A 112 5.01 2.16 -10.71
C SER A 112 4.09 2.47 -9.53
N ILE A 113 4.41 3.52 -8.76
CA ILE A 113 3.61 3.99 -7.64
C ILE A 113 2.30 4.59 -8.12
N ILE A 114 2.35 5.45 -9.14
CA ILE A 114 1.16 6.09 -9.71
C ILE A 114 0.23 5.02 -10.28
N ILE A 115 0.76 4.10 -11.09
CA ILE A 115 -0.03 3.03 -11.71
C ILE A 115 -0.62 2.08 -10.64
N GLY A 116 0.18 1.70 -9.64
CA GLY A 116 -0.29 0.89 -8.51
C GLY A 116 -1.39 1.58 -7.70
N SER A 117 -1.27 2.89 -7.47
CA SER A 117 -2.27 3.66 -6.74
C SER A 117 -3.60 3.74 -7.50
N ILE A 118 -3.54 4.02 -8.81
CA ILE A 118 -4.73 4.04 -9.67
C ILE A 118 -5.42 2.67 -9.68
N ALA A 119 -4.66 1.59 -9.85
CA ALA A 119 -5.21 0.24 -9.85
C ALA A 119 -5.82 -0.14 -8.48
N GLY A 120 -5.19 0.27 -7.38
CA GLY A 120 -5.73 0.04 -6.05
C GLY A 120 -7.04 0.79 -5.80
N LEU A 121 -7.14 2.05 -6.24
CA LEU A 121 -8.39 2.82 -6.20
C LEU A 121 -9.50 2.17 -7.04
N MET A 122 -9.16 1.68 -8.25
CA MET A 122 -10.13 0.94 -9.08
C MET A 122 -10.59 -0.35 -8.40
N GLY A 123 -9.67 -1.08 -7.75
CA GLY A 123 -10.00 -2.27 -6.96
C GLY A 123 -10.95 -1.93 -5.81
N LEU A 124 -10.70 -0.82 -5.09
CA LEU A 124 -11.56 -0.36 -4.01
C LEU A 124 -12.95 0.06 -4.51
N SER A 125 -13.03 0.73 -5.66
CA SER A 125 -14.30 1.08 -6.32
C SER A 125 -15.12 -0.17 -6.64
N LEU A 126 -14.49 -1.18 -7.26
CA LEU A 126 -15.13 -2.43 -7.61
C LEU A 126 -15.61 -3.20 -6.37
N ALA A 127 -14.80 -3.21 -5.31
CA ALA A 127 -15.17 -3.84 -4.06
C ALA A 127 -16.36 -3.13 -3.38
N GLY A 128 -16.38 -1.80 -3.40
CA GLY A 128 -17.50 -0.98 -2.90
C GLY A 128 -18.80 -1.23 -3.67
N ASP A 129 -18.72 -1.27 -5.01
CA ASP A 129 -19.88 -1.55 -5.87
C ASP A 129 -20.48 -2.94 -5.61
N ILE A 130 -19.63 -3.97 -5.44
CA ILE A 130 -20.07 -5.35 -5.17
C ILE A 130 -20.72 -5.47 -3.78
N ALA A 131 -20.21 -4.73 -2.79
CA ALA A 131 -20.72 -4.78 -1.42
C ALA A 131 -22.08 -4.08 -1.24
N GLY A 132 -22.59 -3.38 -2.26
CA GLY A 132 -23.93 -2.78 -2.25
C GLY A 132 -24.13 -1.66 -1.22
N GLY A 133 -23.07 -1.16 -0.61
CA GLY A 133 -23.14 -0.19 0.47
C GLY A 133 -21.80 0.50 0.68
N ALA A 134 -21.91 1.81 0.94
CA ALA A 134 -20.85 2.77 1.25
C ALA A 134 -20.10 3.35 0.04
N GLN A 135 -20.10 4.68 -0.02
CA GLN A 135 -19.14 5.47 -0.75
C GLN A 135 -17.75 5.23 -0.13
N VAL A 136 -17.10 4.11 -0.49
CA VAL A 136 -15.73 3.80 -0.03
C VAL A 136 -14.72 4.83 -0.56
N ILE A 137 -15.12 5.60 -1.59
CA ILE A 137 -14.38 6.72 -2.16
C ILE A 137 -15.06 8.03 -1.76
N ASP A 138 -14.54 8.66 -0.71
CA ASP A 138 -14.85 10.03 -0.30
C ASP A 138 -13.71 10.97 -0.72
N LEU A 139 -13.95 12.28 -0.78
CA LEU A 139 -12.94 13.30 -1.14
C LEU A 139 -11.74 13.28 -0.19
N SER A 140 -11.96 12.88 1.07
CA SER A 140 -10.95 12.60 2.10
C SER A 140 -9.97 11.50 1.67
N LEU A 141 -10.44 10.47 0.95
CA LEU A 141 -9.61 9.37 0.45
C LEU A 141 -8.51 9.85 -0.50
N VAL A 142 -8.81 10.84 -1.34
CA VAL A 142 -7.82 11.40 -2.28
C VAL A 142 -6.74 12.18 -1.53
N GLY A 143 -7.13 12.96 -0.51
CA GLY A 143 -6.19 13.65 0.37
C GLY A 143 -5.29 12.67 1.11
N ASP A 144 -5.88 11.62 1.65
CA ASP A 144 -5.16 10.57 2.39
C ASP A 144 -4.26 9.74 1.47
N LEU A 145 -4.64 9.52 0.21
CA LEU A 145 -3.78 8.86 -0.77
C LEU A 145 -2.55 9.71 -1.10
N ILE A 146 -2.72 11.01 -1.35
CA ILE A 146 -1.61 11.93 -1.65
C ILE A 146 -0.61 11.94 -0.48
N TRP A 147 -1.11 11.93 0.74
CA TRP A 147 -0.26 11.93 1.92
C TRP A 147 0.33 10.53 2.20
N THR A 148 -0.41 9.45 1.95
CA THR A 148 0.13 8.09 2.01
C THR A 148 1.26 7.90 1.00
N LEU A 149 1.17 8.52 -0.18
CA LEU A 149 2.23 8.58 -1.18
C LEU A 149 3.45 9.39 -0.70
N GLY A 150 3.24 10.50 0.00
CA GLY A 150 4.31 11.27 0.64
C GLY A 150 5.03 10.49 1.74
N LEU A 151 4.28 9.79 2.60
CA LEU A 151 4.83 8.91 3.63
C LEU A 151 5.54 7.71 3.03
N TYR A 152 5.00 7.13 1.96
CA TYR A 152 5.67 6.08 1.20
C TYR A 152 7.06 6.53 0.79
N TYR A 153 7.19 7.72 0.20
CA TYR A 153 8.50 8.23 -0.22
C TYR A 153 9.48 8.29 0.95
N LEU A 154 9.05 8.80 2.12
CA LEU A 154 9.86 8.91 3.32
C LEU A 154 10.24 7.56 3.94
N LEU A 155 9.32 6.60 3.94
CA LEU A 155 9.50 5.28 4.56
C LEU A 155 10.08 4.25 3.59
N SER A 156 10.07 4.54 2.28
CA SER A 156 10.61 3.66 1.24
C SER A 156 12.04 3.19 1.51
N PRO A 157 12.96 3.99 2.10
CA PRO A 157 14.30 3.51 2.43
C PRO A 157 14.32 2.44 3.53
N LEU A 158 13.31 2.41 4.40
CA LEU A 158 13.16 1.38 5.45
C LEU A 158 12.62 0.06 4.88
N PHE A 159 11.78 0.14 3.84
CA PHE A 159 11.18 -1.02 3.20
C PHE A 159 12.00 -1.59 2.04
N ALA A 160 12.85 -0.76 1.43
CA ALA A 160 13.66 -1.15 0.30
C ALA A 160 14.91 -1.95 0.73
N PRO A 161 15.20 -3.10 0.09
CA PRO A 161 16.58 -3.46 -0.12
C PRO A 161 17.20 -2.39 -1.02
N TYR A 162 18.20 -1.65 -0.52
CA TYR A 162 19.21 -1.10 -1.42
C TYR A 162 19.70 -2.27 -2.28
N ASP A 163 19.70 -2.06 -3.60
CA ASP A 163 20.05 -3.05 -4.61
C ASP A 163 21.25 -3.92 -4.19
N GLU A 164 20.99 -5.15 -3.74
CA GLU A 164 22.01 -6.21 -3.83
C GLU A 164 22.20 -6.65 -5.30
N ALA A 165 21.32 -6.20 -6.21
CA ALA A 165 21.37 -6.49 -7.64
C ALA A 165 22.44 -5.72 -8.42
N LEU A 166 23.22 -4.83 -7.80
CA LEU A 166 24.41 -4.20 -8.39
C LEU A 166 25.73 -4.88 -7.99
N SER A 167 25.68 -6.07 -7.36
CA SER A 167 26.86 -6.84 -6.96
C SER A 167 27.08 -8.14 -7.73
N VAL A 168 26.72 -8.17 -9.02
CA VAL A 168 27.21 -9.17 -9.99
C VAL A 168 27.64 -8.50 -11.28
#